data_AF-A7NPR3-F1
#
_entry.id   AF-A7NPR3-F1
#
_cell.length_a   1.000
_cell.length_b   1.000
_cell.length_c   1.000
_cell.angle_alpha   90.00
_cell.angle_beta   90.00
_cell.angle_gamma   90.00
#
_symmetry.space_group_name_H-M   'P 1'
#
loop_
_entity.id
_entity.type
_entity.pdbx_description
1 polymer ?
#
loop_
_entity_poly.entity_id
_entity_poly.type
_entity_poly.pdbx_seq_one_letter_code
_entity_poly.pdbx_strand_id
1 'polypeptide(L)'
;MGSSDQFVGDWLVSEYVYSSDGQAIGIVRQRRTLQLLTEGRIRVFQQCDPGPTFHTHPMADFAGEWVFDLSIDGRLRRYLGPDVIGHGETWGDGLLIGRGCWPRFGKLFRSFSLFVTPERQLTGGRFFVGPAPIACIVGVAIPTAAQSDWPVLPDRPAETIATDWYGQTQHLSPDGAVMATMPLTRRYCLPYITETTPAGDMTLRFDSEGRTAQISGDGSGFVWRIGALMEGEIFAAPEQSMHFVEICDGATETINGWRQYYRAGRLERVETFRLYVHRHSACR
;
A
#
# COMPACT_ATOMS: atom_id res chain seq x y z
N MET A 1 -12.89 -5.92 26.79
CA MET A 1 -13.28 -4.66 26.13
C MET A 1 -12.49 -4.58 24.86
N GLY A 2 -13.12 -4.85 23.72
CA GLY A 2 -12.42 -4.98 22.44
C GLY A 2 -11.83 -3.65 22.02
N SER A 3 -10.54 -3.66 21.66
CA SER A 3 -9.89 -2.55 20.96
C SER A 3 -10.80 -2.12 19.80
N SER A 4 -11.18 -0.84 19.75
CA SER A 4 -11.94 -0.31 18.63
C SER A 4 -11.14 -0.54 17.35
N ASP A 5 -11.74 -1.18 16.35
CA ASP A 5 -11.10 -1.39 15.06
C ASP A 5 -10.63 -0.04 14.49
N GLN A 6 -9.32 0.15 14.36
CA GLN A 6 -8.71 1.44 14.00
C GLN A 6 -9.15 1.99 12.64
N PHE A 7 -9.77 1.16 11.79
CA PHE A 7 -10.32 1.57 10.50
C PHE A 7 -11.72 2.19 10.61
N VAL A 8 -12.42 2.01 11.74
CA VAL A 8 -13.76 2.57 12.00
C VAL A 8 -13.69 4.10 12.13
N GLY A 9 -14.67 4.78 11.54
CA GLY A 9 -14.75 6.25 11.54
C GLY A 9 -15.05 6.83 10.17
N ASP A 10 -15.02 8.16 10.10
CA ASP A 10 -15.25 8.93 8.89
C ASP A 10 -13.93 9.42 8.31
N TRP A 11 -13.73 9.20 7.02
CA TRP A 11 -12.48 9.43 6.31
C TRP A 11 -12.71 10.26 5.05
N LEU A 12 -11.83 11.24 4.83
CA LEU A 12 -11.62 11.88 3.53
C LEU A 12 -10.44 11.19 2.84
N VAL A 13 -10.63 10.76 1.60
CA VAL A 13 -9.63 10.03 0.81
C VAL A 13 -9.37 10.75 -0.51
N SER A 14 -8.11 10.88 -0.88
CA SER A 14 -7.68 11.26 -2.23
C SER A 14 -6.88 10.12 -2.84
N GLU A 15 -7.37 9.53 -3.92
CA GLU A 15 -6.71 8.46 -4.65
C GLU A 15 -6.22 8.98 -6.01
N TYR A 16 -4.90 9.00 -6.18
CA TYR A 16 -4.24 9.38 -7.43
C TYR A 16 -4.22 8.16 -8.34
N VAL A 17 -4.79 8.29 -9.53
CA VAL A 17 -4.94 7.21 -10.49
C VAL A 17 -3.92 7.35 -11.60
N TYR A 18 -3.27 6.24 -11.89
CA TYR A 18 -2.30 6.10 -12.96
C TYR A 18 -2.74 4.97 -13.90
N SER A 19 -2.40 5.10 -15.16
CA SER A 19 -2.53 4.03 -16.15
C SER A 19 -1.58 2.87 -15.84
N SER A 20 -1.72 1.77 -16.58
CA SER A 20 -0.86 0.58 -16.41
C SER A 20 0.61 0.82 -16.76
N ASP A 21 0.91 1.84 -17.59
CA ASP A 21 2.27 2.29 -17.90
C ASP A 21 2.76 3.42 -16.98
N GLY A 22 1.97 3.82 -15.98
CA GLY A 22 2.36 4.77 -14.94
C GLY A 22 2.09 6.24 -15.26
N GLN A 23 1.35 6.57 -16.32
CA GLN A 23 0.96 7.95 -16.61
C GLN A 23 -0.14 8.41 -15.65
N ALA A 24 0.00 9.61 -15.10
CA ALA A 24 -1.00 10.20 -14.22
C ALA A 24 -2.28 10.54 -15.00
N ILE A 25 -3.43 10.06 -14.52
CA ILE A 25 -4.75 10.28 -15.13
C ILE A 25 -5.52 11.38 -14.39
N GLY A 26 -5.52 11.32 -13.06
CA GLY A 26 -6.30 12.24 -12.24
C GLY A 26 -6.47 11.74 -10.82
N ILE A 27 -7.40 12.37 -10.10
CA ILE A 27 -7.69 12.06 -8.69
C ILE A 27 -9.14 11.64 -8.55
N VAL A 28 -9.39 10.54 -7.83
CA VAL A 28 -10.71 10.16 -7.33
C VAL A 28 -10.75 10.55 -5.86
N ARG A 29 -11.73 11.39 -5.49
CA ARG A 29 -11.97 11.76 -4.10
C ARG A 29 -13.05 10.89 -3.52
N GLN A 30 -12.89 10.48 -2.27
CA GLN A 30 -13.87 9.63 -1.60
C GLN A 30 -14.17 10.10 -0.18
N ARG A 31 -15.45 10.13 0.18
CA ARG A 31 -15.86 10.16 1.59
C ARG A 31 -16.20 8.74 1.98
N ARG A 32 -15.53 8.22 3.01
CA ARG A 32 -15.68 6.84 3.44
C ARG A 32 -16.03 6.80 4.92
N THR A 33 -17.14 6.15 5.25
CA THR A 33 -17.62 5.98 6.62
C THR A 33 -17.66 4.50 6.94
N LEU A 34 -16.96 4.08 7.99
CA LEU A 34 -16.98 2.73 8.51
C LEU A 34 -17.67 2.74 9.87
N GLN A 35 -18.84 2.09 9.94
CA GLN A 35 -19.67 2.05 11.16
C GLN A 35 -19.73 0.63 11.70
N LEU A 36 -19.45 0.48 12.99
CA LEU A 36 -19.65 -0.79 13.68
C LEU A 36 -21.15 -1.08 13.77
N LEU A 37 -21.55 -2.26 13.29
CA LEU A 37 -22.90 -2.79 13.44
C LEU A 37 -22.98 -3.71 14.67
N THR A 38 -24.20 -4.12 15.00
CA THR A 38 -24.42 -5.24 15.93
C THR A 38 -23.71 -6.50 15.42
N GLU A 39 -23.30 -7.39 16.33
CA GLU A 39 -22.62 -8.68 16.02
C GLU A 39 -21.18 -8.54 15.49
N GLY A 40 -20.54 -7.37 15.63
CA GLY A 40 -19.13 -7.21 15.26
C GLY A 40 -18.87 -7.10 13.75
N ARG A 41 -19.92 -6.82 12.97
CA ARG A 41 -19.79 -6.45 11.55
C ARG A 41 -19.48 -4.96 11.40
N ILE A 42 -18.93 -4.56 10.27
CA ILE A 42 -18.73 -3.14 9.91
C ILE A 42 -19.50 -2.84 8.64
N ARG A 43 -20.32 -1.80 8.62
CA ARG A 43 -20.87 -1.24 7.38
C ARG A 43 -19.93 -0.20 6.82
N VAL A 44 -19.65 -0.30 5.54
CA VAL A 44 -18.87 0.69 4.79
C VAL A 44 -19.81 1.45 3.88
N PHE A 45 -19.77 2.78 3.99
CA PHE A 45 -20.35 3.70 3.03
C PHE A 45 -19.20 4.38 2.29
N GLN A 46 -19.22 4.37 0.95
CA GLN A 46 -18.27 5.08 0.11
C GLN A 46 -19.02 5.97 -0.88
N GLN A 47 -18.83 7.28 -0.77
CA GLN A 47 -19.17 8.23 -1.81
C GLN A 47 -17.91 8.54 -2.60
N CYS A 48 -17.89 8.19 -3.87
CA CYS A 48 -16.76 8.41 -4.78
C CYS A 48 -17.09 9.51 -5.78
N ASP A 49 -16.12 10.39 -6.01
CA ASP A 49 -16.18 11.53 -6.92
C ASP A 49 -14.92 11.55 -7.80
N PRO A 50 -14.93 10.82 -8.94
CA PRO A 50 -13.86 10.88 -9.92
C PRO A 50 -13.77 12.28 -10.53
N GLY A 51 -12.56 12.83 -10.65
CA GLY A 51 -12.34 14.11 -11.30
C GLY A 51 -12.80 14.16 -12.77
N PRO A 52 -12.82 15.35 -13.40
CA PRO A 52 -13.32 15.53 -14.76
C PRO A 52 -12.50 14.78 -15.84
N THR A 53 -11.24 14.43 -15.55
CA THR A 53 -10.39 13.68 -16.48
C THR A 53 -10.84 12.24 -16.70
N PHE A 54 -11.76 11.71 -15.89
CA PHE A 54 -12.20 10.32 -15.96
C PHE A 54 -13.34 10.05 -16.96
N HIS A 55 -13.91 11.04 -17.64
CA HIS A 55 -15.12 10.87 -18.47
C HIS A 55 -15.11 9.69 -19.47
N THR A 56 -13.95 9.26 -19.97
CA THR A 56 -13.81 8.04 -20.82
C THR A 56 -13.01 6.91 -20.17
N HIS A 57 -12.56 7.08 -18.92
CA HIS A 57 -11.71 6.12 -18.24
C HIS A 57 -12.55 5.10 -17.45
N PRO A 58 -12.19 3.80 -17.41
CA PRO A 58 -12.96 2.78 -16.69
C PRO A 58 -13.17 3.05 -15.19
N MET A 59 -12.32 3.90 -14.58
CA MET A 59 -12.50 4.30 -13.17
C MET A 59 -13.66 5.27 -12.95
N ALA A 60 -14.27 5.84 -14.02
CA ALA A 60 -15.48 6.64 -13.92
C ALA A 60 -16.68 5.85 -13.36
N ASP A 61 -16.71 4.53 -13.57
CA ASP A 61 -17.81 3.67 -13.13
C ASP A 61 -17.97 3.66 -11.60
N PHE A 62 -16.93 4.06 -10.86
CA PHE A 62 -16.99 4.19 -9.41
C PHE A 62 -17.70 5.46 -8.94
N ALA A 63 -18.11 6.38 -9.81
CA ALA A 63 -18.85 7.57 -9.41
C ALA A 63 -20.17 7.23 -8.71
N GLY A 64 -20.42 7.85 -7.56
CA GLY A 64 -21.65 7.65 -6.78
C GLY A 64 -21.42 7.01 -5.42
N GLU A 65 -22.49 6.43 -4.87
CA GLU A 65 -22.52 5.85 -3.53
C GLU A 65 -22.50 4.32 -3.59
N TRP A 66 -21.67 3.72 -2.73
CA TRP A 66 -21.51 2.28 -2.57
C TRP A 66 -21.64 1.89 -1.11
N VAL A 67 -22.38 0.83 -0.83
CA VAL A 67 -22.60 0.34 0.53
C VAL A 67 -22.40 -1.16 0.57
N PHE A 68 -21.56 -1.62 1.49
CA PHE A 68 -21.34 -3.04 1.72
C PHE A 68 -20.94 -3.29 3.17
N ASP A 69 -21.12 -4.53 3.63
CA ASP A 69 -20.77 -4.92 4.99
C ASP A 69 -19.44 -5.71 4.99
N LEU A 70 -18.75 -5.69 6.12
CA LEU A 70 -17.58 -6.49 6.41
C LEU A 70 -17.90 -7.43 7.57
N SER A 71 -17.59 -8.71 7.44
CA SER A 71 -17.45 -9.60 8.59
C SER A 71 -15.99 -9.74 8.98
N ILE A 72 -15.71 -9.68 10.28
CA ILE A 72 -14.37 -9.84 10.84
C ILE A 72 -14.24 -11.26 11.42
N ASP A 73 -13.23 -11.99 10.97
CA ASP A 73 -12.90 -13.34 11.41
C ASP A 73 -11.38 -13.41 11.65
N GLY A 74 -10.98 -13.11 12.88
CA GLY A 74 -9.57 -12.90 13.22
C GLY A 74 -8.94 -11.77 12.41
N ARG A 75 -7.95 -12.09 11.58
CA ARG A 75 -7.28 -11.14 10.67
C ARG A 75 -8.03 -10.91 9.37
N LEU A 76 -9.00 -11.77 9.06
CA LEU A 76 -9.71 -11.74 7.79
C LEU A 76 -10.92 -10.82 7.89
N ARG A 77 -11.03 -9.90 6.95
CA ARG A 77 -12.19 -9.03 6.74
C ARG A 77 -12.84 -9.43 5.43
N ARG A 78 -13.99 -10.12 5.46
CA ARG A 78 -14.69 -10.54 4.23
C ARG A 78 -15.64 -9.44 3.77
N TYR A 79 -15.58 -9.05 2.50
CA TYR A 79 -16.53 -8.13 1.88
C TYR A 79 -17.84 -8.86 1.59
N LEU A 80 -18.93 -8.39 2.18
CA LEU A 80 -20.27 -8.95 2.11
C LEU A 80 -21.20 -7.91 1.47
N GLY A 81 -21.30 -7.91 0.14
CA GLY A 81 -22.24 -7.06 -0.58
C GLY A 81 -22.33 -7.43 -2.06
N PRO A 82 -23.42 -7.09 -2.75
CA PRO A 82 -23.51 -7.31 -4.20
C PRO A 82 -22.50 -6.47 -4.98
N ASP A 83 -22.11 -5.31 -4.43
CA ASP A 83 -21.19 -4.38 -5.09
C ASP A 83 -19.72 -4.77 -4.91
N VAL A 84 -19.36 -5.45 -3.80
CA VAL A 84 -17.97 -5.87 -3.52
C VAL A 84 -17.93 -7.25 -2.90
N ILE A 85 -17.15 -8.14 -3.50
CA ILE A 85 -16.89 -9.50 -3.00
C ILE A 85 -15.38 -9.71 -2.90
N GLY A 86 -14.91 -10.26 -1.78
CA GLY A 86 -13.50 -10.59 -1.60
C GLY A 86 -13.11 -10.63 -0.13
N HIS A 87 -11.84 -10.33 0.15
CA HIS A 87 -11.37 -10.15 1.52
C HIS A 87 -10.16 -9.23 1.63
N GLY A 88 -9.97 -8.69 2.83
CA GLY A 88 -8.70 -8.11 3.27
C GLY A 88 -8.14 -8.89 4.45
N GLU A 89 -6.81 -8.97 4.53
CA GLU A 89 -6.09 -9.60 5.63
C GLU A 89 -5.25 -8.54 6.35
N THR A 90 -5.38 -8.47 7.68
CA THR A 90 -4.55 -7.57 8.49
C THR A 90 -3.20 -8.19 8.81
N TRP A 91 -2.17 -7.34 8.84
CA TRP A 91 -0.78 -7.72 9.09
C TRP A 91 -0.13 -6.71 10.04
N GLY A 92 0.47 -7.21 11.12
CA GLY A 92 1.11 -6.35 12.13
C GLY A 92 0.18 -5.23 12.61
N ASP A 93 0.76 -4.07 12.89
CA ASP A 93 0.02 -2.88 13.26
C ASP A 93 -0.29 -2.01 12.02
N GLY A 94 -1.56 -1.97 11.63
CA GLY A 94 -2.07 -0.97 10.68
C GLY A 94 -2.01 -1.32 9.20
N LEU A 95 -1.46 -2.47 8.79
CA LEU A 95 -1.50 -2.93 7.40
C LEU A 95 -2.73 -3.83 7.15
N LEU A 96 -3.44 -3.56 6.06
CA LEU A 96 -4.49 -4.40 5.49
C LEU A 96 -4.16 -4.62 4.01
N ILE A 97 -4.06 -5.87 3.58
CA ILE A 97 -3.87 -6.24 2.17
C ILE A 97 -5.16 -6.87 1.67
N GLY A 98 -5.77 -6.27 0.64
CA GLY A 98 -7.07 -6.64 0.09
C GLY A 98 -7.00 -7.24 -1.30
N ARG A 99 -7.99 -8.07 -1.62
CA ARG A 99 -8.29 -8.50 -2.99
C ARG A 99 -9.76 -8.86 -3.14
N GLY A 100 -10.27 -8.72 -4.35
CA GLY A 100 -11.64 -9.05 -4.64
C GLY A 100 -12.07 -8.61 -6.02
N CYS A 101 -13.37 -8.45 -6.16
CA CYS A 101 -13.99 -7.91 -7.34
C CYS A 101 -15.13 -6.95 -6.97
N TRP A 102 -15.42 -6.07 -7.91
CA TRP A 102 -16.64 -5.30 -7.98
C TRP A 102 -17.53 -5.92 -9.06
N PRO A 103 -18.46 -6.84 -8.72
CA PRO A 103 -19.24 -7.58 -9.72
C PRO A 103 -20.01 -6.67 -10.66
N ARG A 104 -20.59 -5.59 -10.12
CA ARG A 104 -21.35 -4.60 -10.88
C ARG A 104 -20.58 -4.02 -12.07
N PHE A 105 -19.27 -3.86 -11.93
CA PHE A 105 -18.40 -3.27 -12.95
C PHE A 105 -17.53 -4.30 -13.69
N GLY A 106 -17.57 -5.57 -13.28
CA GLY A 106 -16.67 -6.59 -13.81
C GLY A 106 -15.18 -6.31 -13.55
N LYS A 107 -14.85 -5.59 -12.47
CA LYS A 107 -13.46 -5.20 -12.16
C LYS A 107 -12.90 -6.03 -11.01
N LEU A 108 -11.72 -6.61 -11.19
CA LEU A 108 -10.95 -7.20 -10.10
C LEU A 108 -10.09 -6.13 -9.43
N PHE A 109 -9.75 -6.32 -8.16
CA PHE A 109 -8.81 -5.46 -7.46
C PHE A 109 -7.84 -6.24 -6.58
N ARG A 110 -6.64 -5.66 -6.42
CA ARG A 110 -5.73 -5.90 -5.31
C ARG A 110 -5.52 -4.55 -4.66
N SER A 111 -5.63 -4.46 -3.35
CA SER A 111 -5.54 -3.20 -2.63
C SER A 111 -4.72 -3.33 -1.36
N PHE A 112 -4.35 -2.19 -0.81
CA PHE A 112 -3.76 -2.11 0.50
C PHE A 112 -4.23 -0.85 1.22
N SER A 113 -4.07 -0.89 2.53
CA SER A 113 -4.30 0.22 3.42
C SER A 113 -3.30 0.13 4.56
N LEU A 114 -2.56 1.21 4.81
CA LEU A 114 -1.47 1.23 5.78
C LEU A 114 -1.53 2.50 6.63
N PHE A 115 -1.71 2.36 7.93
CA PHE A 115 -1.61 3.48 8.84
C PHE A 115 -0.16 3.98 8.94
N VAL A 116 0.02 5.29 8.80
CA VAL A 116 1.28 6.01 9.07
C VAL A 116 1.21 6.63 10.46
N THR A 117 0.08 7.25 10.78
CA THR A 117 -0.32 7.67 12.13
C THR A 117 -1.79 7.30 12.31
N PRO A 118 -2.36 7.32 13.53
CA PRO A 118 -3.80 7.09 13.71
C PRO A 118 -4.69 8.03 12.87
N GLU A 119 -4.17 9.20 12.50
CA GLU A 119 -4.86 10.24 11.72
C GLU A 119 -4.43 10.28 10.24
N ARG A 120 -3.60 9.34 9.79
CA ARG A 120 -3.12 9.30 8.41
C ARG A 120 -2.89 7.89 7.92
N GLN A 121 -3.60 7.54 6.86
CA GLN A 121 -3.52 6.24 6.22
C GLN A 121 -3.12 6.41 4.75
N LEU A 122 -2.20 5.57 4.29
CA LEU A 122 -1.90 5.41 2.87
C LEU A 122 -2.79 4.30 2.32
N THR A 123 -3.36 4.52 1.15
CA THR A 123 -4.19 3.54 0.44
C THR A 123 -3.62 3.32 -0.95
N GLY A 124 -3.96 2.20 -1.57
CA GLY A 124 -3.61 2.00 -2.96
C GLY A 124 -3.95 0.61 -3.46
N GLY A 125 -3.50 0.31 -4.67
CA GLY A 125 -3.82 -0.95 -5.33
C GLY A 125 -3.81 -0.89 -6.84
N ARG A 126 -4.29 -1.97 -7.44
CA ARG A 126 -4.49 -2.12 -8.87
C ARG A 126 -5.87 -2.66 -9.17
N PHE A 127 -6.46 -2.15 -10.25
CA PHE A 127 -7.71 -2.63 -10.82
C PHE A 127 -7.48 -3.30 -12.16
N PHE A 128 -8.28 -4.32 -12.45
CA PHE A 128 -8.14 -5.15 -13.63
C PHE A 128 -9.48 -5.44 -14.29
N VAL A 129 -9.46 -5.61 -15.62
CA VAL A 129 -10.54 -6.24 -16.39
C VAL A 129 -9.98 -7.54 -16.94
N GLY A 130 -10.47 -8.67 -16.42
CA GLY A 130 -9.80 -9.97 -16.62
C GLY A 130 -8.35 -9.89 -16.11
N PRO A 131 -7.35 -10.33 -16.89
CA PRO A 131 -5.94 -10.25 -16.50
C PRO A 131 -5.30 -8.86 -16.75
N ALA A 132 -5.98 -7.97 -17.48
CA ALA A 132 -5.37 -6.72 -17.93
C ALA A 132 -5.48 -5.63 -16.83
N PRO A 133 -4.35 -5.04 -16.38
CA PRO A 133 -4.40 -3.91 -15.46
C PRO A 133 -4.96 -2.68 -16.19
N ILE A 134 -5.94 -2.04 -15.58
CA ILE A 134 -6.59 -0.83 -16.13
C ILE A 134 -6.23 0.43 -15.33
N ALA A 135 -5.84 0.28 -14.06
CA ALA A 135 -5.44 1.39 -13.22
C ALA A 135 -4.55 0.91 -12.08
N CYS A 136 -3.58 1.75 -11.70
CA CYS A 136 -2.93 1.73 -10.41
C CYS A 136 -3.40 2.95 -9.62
N ILE A 137 -3.72 2.76 -8.34
CA ILE A 137 -4.08 3.85 -7.44
C ILE A 137 -3.10 3.93 -6.27
N VAL A 138 -2.78 5.15 -5.88
CA VAL A 138 -2.00 5.46 -4.68
C VAL A 138 -2.68 6.64 -4.03
N GLY A 139 -2.97 6.56 -2.75
CA GLY A 139 -3.83 7.52 -2.09
C GLY A 139 -3.49 7.74 -0.64
N VAL A 140 -4.19 8.72 -0.09
CA VAL A 140 -4.08 9.10 1.32
C VAL A 140 -5.48 9.34 1.88
N ALA A 141 -5.68 8.87 3.10
CA ALA A 141 -6.88 9.09 3.88
C ALA A 141 -6.54 9.77 5.22
N ILE A 142 -7.38 10.72 5.62
CA ILE A 142 -7.35 11.37 6.95
C ILE A 142 -8.76 11.35 7.55
N PRO A 143 -8.91 11.41 8.89
CA PRO A 143 -10.22 11.53 9.51
C PRO A 143 -10.92 12.83 9.08
N THR A 144 -12.22 12.77 8.79
CA THR A 144 -13.01 13.95 8.38
C THR A 144 -13.00 15.05 9.46
N ALA A 145 -12.89 14.69 10.73
CA ALA A 145 -12.80 15.65 11.83
C ALA A 145 -11.46 16.41 11.88
N ALA A 146 -10.42 15.94 11.20
CA ALA A 146 -9.09 16.51 11.30
C ALA A 146 -8.94 17.81 10.49
N GLN A 147 -9.53 17.90 9.29
CA GLN A 147 -9.40 19.06 8.37
C GLN A 147 -10.61 19.17 7.43
N SER A 148 -10.87 20.36 6.89
CA SER A 148 -11.91 20.59 5.87
C SER A 148 -11.46 20.24 4.45
N ASP A 149 -10.14 20.27 4.20
CA ASP A 149 -9.57 20.09 2.87
C ASP A 149 -9.25 18.62 2.58
N TRP A 150 -9.27 18.27 1.30
CA TRP A 150 -8.91 16.93 0.84
C TRP A 150 -7.43 16.65 1.10
N PRO A 151 -7.06 15.47 1.64
CA PRO A 151 -5.66 15.16 1.90
C PRO A 151 -4.87 15.09 0.60
N VAL A 152 -3.61 15.49 0.65
CA VAL A 152 -2.68 15.46 -0.48
C VAL A 152 -1.56 14.46 -0.21
N LEU A 153 -1.25 13.66 -1.22
CA LEU A 153 -0.05 12.82 -1.25
C LEU A 153 0.90 13.44 -2.28
N PRO A 154 1.94 14.15 -1.85
CA PRO A 154 2.92 14.72 -2.77
C PRO A 154 3.60 13.61 -3.58
N ASP A 155 3.56 13.74 -4.91
CA ASP A 155 4.26 12.82 -5.80
C ASP A 155 5.76 13.14 -5.79
N ARG A 156 6.47 12.55 -4.83
CA ARG A 156 7.91 12.71 -4.66
C ARG A 156 8.56 11.36 -4.41
N PRO A 157 9.42 10.87 -5.33
CA PRO A 157 10.23 9.69 -5.08
C PRO A 157 11.14 9.88 -3.86
N ALA A 158 11.36 8.81 -3.09
CA ALA A 158 12.13 8.84 -1.85
C ALA A 158 13.53 9.45 -2.01
N GLU A 159 14.23 9.13 -3.10
CA GLU A 159 15.57 9.63 -3.40
C GLU A 159 15.63 11.16 -3.58
N THR A 160 14.50 11.79 -3.93
CA THR A 160 14.42 13.25 -4.08
C THR A 160 14.23 13.97 -2.74
N ILE A 161 13.80 13.24 -1.71
CA ILE A 161 13.60 13.76 -0.35
C ILE A 161 14.88 13.57 0.47
N ALA A 162 15.44 12.35 0.47
CA ALA A 162 16.65 12.04 1.21
C ALA A 162 17.41 10.86 0.60
N THR A 163 18.72 10.88 0.78
CA THR A 163 19.61 9.77 0.43
C THR A 163 19.56 8.66 1.48
N ASP A 164 19.60 9.02 2.77
CA ASP A 164 19.66 8.07 3.88
C ASP A 164 18.36 8.05 4.68
N TRP A 165 17.89 6.84 4.97
CA TRP A 165 16.65 6.55 5.67
C TRP A 165 16.92 5.54 6.79
N TYR A 166 16.21 5.68 7.90
CA TYR A 166 16.34 4.77 9.04
C TYR A 166 14.99 4.45 9.66
N GLY A 167 14.86 3.29 10.28
CA GLY A 167 13.67 2.92 10.99
C GLY A 167 13.73 1.47 11.43
N GLN A 168 12.59 0.79 11.35
CA GLN A 168 12.47 -0.60 11.77
C GLN A 168 11.69 -1.41 10.74
N THR A 169 12.02 -2.69 10.67
CA THR A 169 11.21 -3.71 10.03
C THR A 169 10.69 -4.69 11.08
N GLN A 170 9.43 -5.09 10.96
CA GLN A 170 8.79 -6.14 11.75
C GLN A 170 8.64 -7.39 10.90
N HIS A 171 9.15 -8.51 11.39
CA HIS A 171 9.01 -9.81 10.75
C HIS A 171 7.79 -10.50 11.33
N LEU A 172 6.85 -10.87 10.46
CA LEU A 172 5.60 -11.52 10.78
C LEU A 172 5.61 -12.94 10.21
N SER A 173 5.19 -13.91 11.01
CA SER A 173 4.94 -15.27 10.53
C SER A 173 3.76 -15.30 9.53
N PRO A 174 3.54 -16.41 8.80
CA PRO A 174 2.42 -16.52 7.84
C PRO A 174 1.04 -16.35 8.47
N ASP A 175 0.91 -16.63 9.76
CA ASP A 175 -0.30 -16.42 10.55
C ASP A 175 -0.41 -15.01 11.16
N GLY A 176 0.56 -14.13 10.89
CA GLY A 176 0.55 -12.72 11.25
C GLY A 176 1.11 -12.37 12.63
N ALA A 177 1.72 -13.32 13.35
CA ALA A 177 2.35 -13.06 14.63
C ALA A 177 3.71 -12.37 14.46
N VAL A 178 4.00 -11.37 15.30
CA VAL A 178 5.30 -10.69 15.30
C VAL A 178 6.38 -11.64 15.83
N MET A 179 7.35 -11.96 14.98
CA MET A 179 8.48 -12.84 15.29
C MET A 179 9.70 -12.04 15.76
N ALA A 180 9.96 -10.90 15.12
CA ALA A 180 11.10 -10.04 15.42
C ALA A 180 10.85 -8.60 14.96
N THR A 181 11.53 -7.66 15.61
CA THR A 181 11.66 -6.28 15.16
C THR A 181 13.14 -5.96 15.09
N MET A 182 13.60 -5.43 13.96
CA MET A 182 15.01 -5.09 13.78
C MET A 182 15.17 -3.70 13.15
N PRO A 183 16.27 -3.00 13.46
CA PRO A 183 16.59 -1.76 12.77
C PRO A 183 16.80 -2.04 11.27
N LEU A 184 16.34 -1.09 10.46
CA LEU A 184 16.52 -1.08 9.02
C LEU A 184 17.04 0.30 8.63
N THR A 185 18.17 0.34 7.92
CA THR A 185 18.59 1.55 7.21
C THR A 185 18.51 1.31 5.71
N ARG A 186 18.21 2.37 4.97
CA ARG A 186 18.18 2.33 3.51
C ARG A 186 18.88 3.55 2.94
N ARG A 187 19.69 3.34 1.91
CA ARG A 187 20.40 4.38 1.16
C ARG A 187 20.01 4.33 -0.31
N TYR A 188 19.61 5.48 -0.85
CA TYR A 188 19.31 5.68 -2.26
C TYR A 188 20.51 6.33 -2.96
N CYS A 189 21.28 5.56 -3.73
CA CYS A 189 22.37 6.04 -4.57
C CYS A 189 22.16 5.50 -5.99
N LEU A 190 21.23 6.11 -6.74
CA LEU A 190 20.79 5.59 -8.03
C LEU A 190 21.97 5.28 -8.98
N PRO A 191 21.93 4.15 -9.71
CA PRO A 191 20.81 3.20 -9.82
C PRO A 191 20.77 2.15 -8.70
N TYR A 192 21.39 2.39 -7.54
CA TYR A 192 21.43 1.45 -6.43
C TYR A 192 20.54 1.90 -5.27
N ILE A 193 19.86 0.94 -4.65
CA ILE A 193 19.25 1.08 -3.34
C ILE A 193 19.88 0.02 -2.45
N THR A 194 20.53 0.43 -1.37
CA THR A 194 21.12 -0.50 -0.40
C THR A 194 20.33 -0.46 0.89
N GLU A 195 20.04 -1.63 1.43
CA GLU A 195 19.40 -1.83 2.72
C GLU A 195 20.32 -2.59 3.64
N THR A 196 20.34 -2.17 4.89
CA THR A 196 21.15 -2.82 5.92
C THR A 196 20.27 -3.18 7.11
N THR A 197 20.37 -4.44 7.51
CA THR A 197 19.76 -4.99 8.72
C THR A 197 20.84 -5.70 9.54
N PRO A 198 20.60 -6.06 10.81
CA PRO A 198 21.52 -6.91 11.56
C PRO A 198 21.79 -8.28 10.91
N ALA A 199 20.89 -8.75 10.03
CA ALA A 199 21.06 -10.00 9.29
C ALA A 199 21.96 -9.88 8.05
N GLY A 200 22.28 -8.64 7.63
CA GLY A 200 23.12 -8.37 6.47
C GLY A 200 22.57 -7.27 5.57
N ASP A 201 23.29 -7.05 4.48
CA ASP A 201 22.98 -6.05 3.47
C ASP A 201 22.28 -6.67 2.26
N MET A 202 21.32 -5.94 1.70
CA MET A 202 20.69 -6.23 0.41
C MET A 202 20.86 -5.02 -0.49
N THR A 203 21.35 -5.22 -1.71
CA THR A 203 21.43 -4.13 -2.70
C THR A 203 20.55 -4.44 -3.90
N LEU A 204 19.66 -3.52 -4.23
CA LEU A 204 18.88 -3.51 -5.46
C LEU A 204 19.60 -2.61 -6.48
N ARG A 205 19.97 -3.15 -7.63
CA ARG A 205 20.51 -2.42 -8.76
C ARG A 205 19.46 -2.33 -9.86
N PHE A 206 19.07 -1.12 -10.20
CA PHE A 206 18.13 -0.85 -11.27
C PHE A 206 18.83 -0.75 -12.63
N ASP A 207 18.11 -1.11 -13.69
CA ASP A 207 18.50 -0.75 -15.06
C ASP A 207 18.38 0.76 -15.31
N SER A 208 18.81 1.22 -16.49
CA SER A 208 18.72 2.63 -16.88
C SER A 208 17.29 3.18 -16.97
N GLU A 209 16.29 2.30 -17.07
CA GLU A 209 14.87 2.67 -17.12
C GLU A 209 14.21 2.62 -15.73
N GLY A 210 14.91 2.12 -14.70
CA GLY A 210 14.37 1.94 -13.36
C GLY A 210 13.40 0.77 -13.21
N ARG A 211 13.33 -0.15 -14.17
CA ARG A 211 12.26 -1.17 -14.28
C ARG A 211 12.70 -2.57 -13.85
N THR A 212 13.90 -2.99 -14.20
CA THR A 212 14.44 -4.28 -13.79
C THR A 212 15.37 -4.07 -12.60
N ALA A 213 15.26 -4.91 -11.59
CA ALA A 213 16.18 -4.88 -10.45
C ALA A 213 16.98 -6.20 -10.36
N GLN A 214 18.29 -6.08 -10.26
CA GLN A 214 19.16 -7.16 -9.79
C GLN A 214 19.33 -7.02 -8.27
N ILE A 215 19.18 -8.10 -7.52
CA ILE A 215 19.54 -8.12 -6.10
C ILE A 215 20.99 -8.61 -5.97
N SER A 216 21.75 -8.10 -5.01
CA SER A 216 23.05 -8.66 -4.60
C SER A 216 23.03 -10.20 -4.64
N GLY A 217 23.75 -10.79 -5.61
CA GLY A 217 23.65 -12.20 -6.00
C GLY A 217 23.14 -12.37 -7.44
N ASP A 218 22.55 -13.53 -7.73
CA ASP A 218 22.00 -13.89 -9.06
C ASP A 218 20.48 -13.69 -9.15
N GLY A 219 19.90 -12.92 -8.23
CA GLY A 219 18.47 -12.63 -8.18
C GLY A 219 18.03 -11.57 -9.19
N SER A 220 16.83 -11.71 -9.75
CA SER A 220 16.28 -10.76 -10.73
C SER A 220 14.78 -10.57 -10.54
N GLY A 221 14.30 -9.38 -10.90
CA GLY A 221 12.89 -9.03 -10.74
C GLY A 221 12.49 -7.79 -11.53
N PHE A 222 11.20 -7.48 -11.46
CA PHE A 222 10.62 -6.28 -12.04
C PHE A 222 10.11 -5.37 -10.94
N VAL A 223 10.31 -4.07 -11.13
CA VAL A 223 9.88 -3.00 -10.25
C VAL A 223 9.15 -1.96 -11.08
N TRP A 224 7.99 -1.55 -10.58
CA TRP A 224 7.21 -0.45 -11.11
C TRP A 224 7.33 0.72 -10.14
N ARG A 225 7.65 1.89 -10.68
CA ARG A 225 7.57 3.17 -9.98
C ARG A 225 6.41 3.96 -10.57
N ILE A 226 5.40 4.21 -9.75
CA ILE A 226 4.15 4.84 -10.17
C ILE A 226 3.82 5.94 -9.15
N GLY A 227 4.15 7.17 -9.50
CA GLY A 227 4.11 8.29 -8.58
C GLY A 227 4.91 8.02 -7.30
N ALA A 228 4.26 8.18 -6.14
CA ALA A 228 4.84 7.91 -4.82
C ALA A 228 5.01 6.41 -4.47
N LEU A 229 4.50 5.50 -5.31
CA LEU A 229 4.54 4.05 -5.09
C LEU A 229 5.73 3.43 -5.83
N MET A 230 6.42 2.53 -5.14
CA MET A 230 7.32 1.55 -5.73
C MET A 230 6.82 0.15 -5.36
N GLU A 231 6.57 -0.69 -6.35
CA GLU A 231 6.15 -2.07 -6.12
C GLU A 231 6.89 -3.02 -7.06
N GLY A 232 7.06 -4.28 -6.66
CA GLY A 232 7.78 -5.22 -7.50
C GLY A 232 7.71 -6.65 -7.06
N GLU A 233 8.14 -7.52 -7.95
CA GLU A 233 8.33 -8.95 -7.74
C GLU A 233 9.78 -9.30 -8.04
N ILE A 234 10.42 -10.01 -7.11
CA ILE A 234 11.82 -10.39 -7.24
C ILE A 234 12.01 -11.87 -6.94
N PHE A 235 12.79 -12.55 -7.77
CA PHE A 235 13.20 -13.95 -7.61
C PHE A 235 14.66 -13.98 -7.17
N ALA A 236 14.89 -14.30 -5.90
CA ALA A 236 16.25 -14.28 -5.32
C ALA A 236 17.03 -15.58 -5.56
N ALA A 237 16.31 -16.71 -5.62
CA ALA A 237 16.86 -18.05 -5.82
C ALA A 237 15.76 -18.98 -6.36
N PRO A 238 16.08 -20.22 -6.79
CA PRO A 238 15.06 -21.20 -7.13
C PRO A 238 14.01 -21.32 -6.03
N GLU A 239 12.74 -21.25 -6.43
CA GLU A 239 11.56 -21.30 -5.56
C GLU A 239 11.40 -20.13 -4.56
N GLN A 240 12.37 -19.21 -4.46
CA GLN A 240 12.30 -18.06 -3.56
C GLN A 240 11.90 -16.80 -4.32
N SER A 241 10.78 -16.22 -3.90
CA SER A 241 10.32 -14.94 -4.45
C SER A 241 9.90 -13.99 -3.35
N MET A 242 9.94 -12.70 -3.66
CA MET A 242 9.52 -11.62 -2.80
C MET A 242 8.63 -10.68 -3.62
N HIS A 243 7.42 -10.44 -3.12
CA HIS A 243 6.59 -9.32 -3.57
C HIS A 243 6.75 -8.18 -2.57
N PHE A 244 6.93 -6.96 -3.02
CA PHE A 244 7.06 -5.81 -2.13
C PHE A 244 6.29 -4.61 -2.65
N VAL A 245 5.88 -3.78 -1.70
CA VAL A 245 5.26 -2.49 -1.97
C VAL A 245 5.81 -1.47 -0.99
N GLU A 246 6.06 -0.28 -1.50
CA GLU A 246 6.59 0.85 -0.79
C GLU A 246 5.88 2.12 -1.25
N ILE A 247 5.58 3.01 -0.30
CA ILE A 247 5.00 4.30 -0.55
C ILE A 247 5.85 5.34 0.18
N CYS A 248 6.34 6.32 -0.58
CA CYS A 248 6.97 7.50 -0.02
C CYS A 248 5.90 8.55 0.29
N ASP A 249 5.61 8.76 1.57
CA ASP A 249 4.71 9.81 2.00
C ASP A 249 5.48 11.12 2.16
N GLY A 250 5.56 11.89 1.07
CA GLY A 250 6.28 13.16 1.05
C GLY A 250 5.74 14.22 2.00
N ALA A 251 4.53 14.07 2.55
CA ALA A 251 3.99 15.01 3.53
C ALA A 251 4.54 14.75 4.94
N THR A 252 4.82 13.50 5.29
CA THR A 252 5.40 13.11 6.59
C THR A 252 6.89 12.81 6.50
N GLU A 253 7.47 12.85 5.29
CA GLU A 253 8.84 12.44 5.01
C GLU A 253 9.13 11.03 5.54
N THR A 254 8.20 10.11 5.28
CA THR A 254 8.33 8.70 5.66
C THR A 254 8.24 7.78 4.46
N ILE A 255 8.94 6.66 4.53
CA ILE A 255 8.73 5.52 3.64
C ILE A 255 8.00 4.46 4.43
N ASN A 256 6.89 3.96 3.90
CA ASN A 256 6.11 2.91 4.52
C ASN A 256 5.92 1.79 3.51
N GLY A 257 6.08 0.54 3.93
CA GLY A 257 5.97 -0.57 3.00
C GLY A 257 5.89 -1.92 3.67
N TRP A 258 5.75 -2.93 2.83
CA TRP A 258 5.77 -4.31 3.25
C TRP A 258 6.35 -5.22 2.16
N ARG A 259 6.68 -6.44 2.57
CA ARG A 259 7.20 -7.50 1.72
C ARG A 259 6.56 -8.81 2.09
N GLN A 260 6.29 -9.64 1.10
CA GLN A 260 5.80 -11.00 1.27
C GLN A 260 6.84 -11.92 0.66
N TYR A 261 7.43 -12.78 1.49
CA TYR A 261 8.43 -13.74 1.07
C TYR A 261 7.77 -15.10 0.86
N TYR A 262 8.05 -15.72 -0.28
CA TYR A 262 7.51 -17.00 -0.67
C TYR A 262 8.61 -18.01 -0.94
N ARG A 263 8.39 -19.26 -0.54
CA ARG A 263 9.16 -20.43 -0.96
C ARG A 263 8.25 -21.47 -1.54
N ALA A 264 8.54 -21.92 -2.77
CA ALA A 264 7.73 -22.88 -3.51
C ALA A 264 6.23 -22.47 -3.55
N GLY A 265 5.97 -21.18 -3.73
CA GLY A 265 4.61 -20.60 -3.76
C GLY A 265 3.90 -20.49 -2.41
N ARG A 266 4.54 -20.88 -1.30
CA ARG A 266 3.99 -20.74 0.06
C ARG A 266 4.56 -19.52 0.74
N LEU A 267 3.69 -18.73 1.37
CA LEU A 267 4.10 -17.57 2.17
C LEU A 267 4.92 -18.05 3.37
N GLU A 268 6.17 -17.60 3.48
CA GLU A 268 7.06 -17.91 4.60
C GLU A 268 7.02 -16.85 5.68
N ARG A 269 6.96 -15.58 5.28
CA ARG A 269 6.85 -14.44 6.19
C ARG A 269 6.38 -13.18 5.48
N VAL A 270 5.90 -12.23 6.27
CA VAL A 270 5.65 -10.85 5.85
C VAL A 270 6.59 -9.94 6.62
N GLU A 271 7.16 -8.95 5.96
CA GLU A 271 7.88 -7.86 6.62
C GLU A 271 7.06 -6.59 6.45
N THR A 272 6.90 -5.80 7.51
CA THR A 272 6.40 -4.41 7.41
C THR A 272 7.49 -3.47 7.87
N PHE A 273 7.63 -2.33 7.23
CA PHE A 273 8.65 -1.36 7.61
C PHE A 273 8.16 0.07 7.52
N ARG A 274 8.74 0.90 8.38
CA ARG A 274 8.59 2.35 8.33
C ARG A 274 9.97 2.98 8.52
N LEU A 275 10.32 3.86 7.59
CA LEU A 275 11.58 4.59 7.59
C LEU A 275 11.32 6.09 7.62
N TYR A 276 12.27 6.80 8.21
CA TYR A 276 12.29 8.25 8.39
C TYR A 276 13.58 8.80 7.79
N VAL A 277 13.55 10.06 7.37
CA VAL A 277 14.75 10.74 6.86
C VAL A 277 15.83 10.81 7.93
N HIS A 278 17.02 10.31 7.62
CA HIS A 278 18.19 10.46 8.49
C HIS A 278 18.73 11.90 8.37
N ARG A 279 18.14 12.83 9.13
CA ARG A 279 18.70 14.18 9.25
C ARG A 279 19.97 14.07 10.09
N HIS A 280 21.13 14.34 9.52
CA HIS A 280 22.33 14.59 10.33
C HIS A 280 21.96 15.71 11.31
N SER A 281 21.84 15.35 12.59
CA SER A 281 21.84 16.34 13.66
C SER A 281 23.11 17.16 13.48
N ALA A 282 22.99 18.38 12.97
CA ALA A 282 24.06 19.34 13.10
C ALA A 282 24.33 19.43 14.60
N CYS A 283 25.48 18.90 15.05
CA CYS A 283 26.00 19.20 16.37
C CYS A 283 25.99 20.73 16.50
N ARG A 284 25.08 21.24 17.34
CA ARG A 284 25.16 22.61 17.84
C ARG A 284 26.12 22.64 19.02
#